data_AF-A0A238LJ44-F1
#
_entry.id   AF-A0A238LJ44-F1
#
_cell.length_a   1.000
_cell.length_b   1.000
_cell.length_c   1.000
_cell.angle_alpha   90.00
_cell.angle_beta   90.00
_cell.angle_gamma   90.00
#
_symmetry.space_group_name_H-M   'P 1'
#
loop_
_entity.id
_entity.type
_entity.pdbx_description
1 polymer ?
#
loop_
_entity_poly.entity_id
_entity_poly.type
_entity_poly.pdbx_seq_one_letter_code
_entity_poly.pdbx_strand_id
1 'polypeptide(L)'
;MTKCDDRGHLTASRAMRGVTVLLLAGLVSACSSTGGSTTAGGDGEDITLADFDTAFADAQGRVPTSDMRGSGAATYTGAVQMDLVDQSSAPVGAVIGDLSLSVDFDQNLQLGQPDNFQNAAVTGTISNITGQTTSGDTIDWSGDLTTDNGLSTSIVAIVTTTFPAPGVGEVTTRTGSLGAYFGGPVSVTSDQLTYEGDAYVVLSGSFTGSGGTGVWGQSQGFLTPDGAPSANNILAEFSGQGGFVASEQ
;
A
#
# COMPACT_ATOMS: atom_id res chain seq x y z
N MET A 1 54.90 -39.21 -40.03
CA MET A 1 55.17 -37.85 -40.54
C MET A 1 54.02 -36.94 -40.08
N THR A 2 54.35 -35.93 -39.26
CA THR A 2 53.71 -34.58 -39.14
C THR A 2 52.18 -34.48 -38.94
N LYS A 3 51.69 -34.11 -37.74
CA LYS A 3 51.41 -32.75 -37.15
C LYS A 3 49.89 -32.41 -37.25
N CYS A 4 49.15 -32.20 -36.14
CA CYS A 4 48.85 -30.92 -35.42
C CYS A 4 48.27 -29.85 -36.38
N ASP A 5 47.15 -29.15 -36.19
CA ASP A 5 46.36 -28.61 -35.05
C ASP A 5 44.86 -28.47 -35.53
N ASP A 6 43.82 -28.03 -34.80
CA ASP A 6 43.70 -27.23 -33.59
C ASP A 6 42.31 -27.41 -32.93
N ARG A 7 42.26 -27.23 -31.60
CA ARG A 7 41.05 -27.20 -30.76
C ARG A 7 40.85 -25.77 -30.25
N GLY A 8 39.66 -25.19 -30.43
CA GLY A 8 39.21 -24.01 -29.66
C GLY A 8 37.95 -24.37 -28.86
N HIS A 9 38.06 -24.90 -27.64
CA HIS A 9 38.15 -24.21 -26.34
C HIS A 9 36.88 -23.48 -25.88
N LEU A 10 36.12 -24.17 -25.03
CA LEU A 10 35.31 -23.61 -23.94
C LEU A 10 36.21 -22.82 -22.98
N THR A 11 35.75 -21.67 -22.50
CA THR A 11 36.30 -21.06 -21.27
C THR A 11 35.19 -20.32 -20.51
N ALA A 12 34.78 -20.91 -19.40
CA ALA A 12 34.14 -20.20 -18.30
C ALA A 12 35.21 -19.42 -17.52
N SER A 13 34.90 -18.20 -17.07
CA SER A 13 35.66 -17.58 -15.98
C SER A 13 34.76 -16.70 -15.14
N ARG A 14 34.62 -17.11 -13.88
CA ARG A 14 34.15 -16.32 -12.75
C ARG A 14 35.24 -15.30 -12.40
N ALA A 15 34.87 -14.05 -12.13
CA ALA A 15 35.70 -13.13 -11.37
C ALA A 15 34.85 -12.44 -10.30
N MET A 16 34.99 -12.95 -9.08
CA MET A 16 34.64 -12.29 -7.83
C MET A 16 35.96 -11.74 -7.26
N ARG A 17 36.02 -10.45 -6.89
CA ARG A 17 36.84 -9.87 -5.81
C ARG A 17 36.89 -8.33 -5.89
N GLY A 18 36.57 -7.68 -4.77
CA GLY A 18 36.77 -6.24 -4.57
C GLY A 18 36.20 -5.73 -3.26
N VAL A 19 36.67 -6.25 -2.13
CA VAL A 19 36.53 -5.61 -0.81
C VAL A 19 37.73 -4.67 -0.63
N THR A 20 37.55 -3.44 -0.08
CA THR A 20 38.35 -2.85 1.02
C THR A 20 38.02 -1.36 1.30
N VAL A 21 37.38 -1.14 2.46
CA VAL A 21 37.66 -0.17 3.56
C VAL A 21 37.53 1.36 3.33
N LEU A 22 36.48 1.89 3.99
CA LEU A 22 36.46 2.94 5.04
C LEU A 22 37.35 4.19 4.89
N LEU A 23 36.70 5.35 4.77
CA LEU A 23 37.20 6.63 5.24
C LEU A 23 36.07 7.39 5.96
N LEU A 24 36.33 7.70 7.23
CA LEU A 24 35.48 8.38 8.19
C LEU A 24 36.06 9.78 8.45
N ALA A 25 35.30 10.84 8.13
CA ALA A 25 35.37 12.24 8.61
C ALA A 25 34.67 13.12 7.53
N GLY A 26 33.73 14.02 7.77
CA GLY A 26 33.22 14.65 8.98
C GLY A 26 32.77 16.06 8.57
N LEU A 27 31.51 16.43 8.91
CA LEU A 27 30.86 17.76 8.78
C LEU A 27 30.66 18.27 7.33
N VAL A 28 29.44 18.59 6.87
CA VAL A 28 28.51 19.59 7.39
C VAL A 28 27.07 19.10 7.21
N SER A 29 26.31 19.13 8.30
CA SER A 29 24.86 18.93 8.31
C SER A 29 24.19 20.11 7.60
N ALA A 30 23.89 19.92 6.32
CA ALA A 30 22.95 20.79 5.62
C ALA A 30 21.55 20.41 6.10
N CYS A 31 21.07 21.16 7.09
CA CYS A 31 19.66 21.21 7.42
C CYS A 31 18.97 21.97 6.27
N SER A 32 18.58 21.21 5.25
CA SER A 32 17.69 21.67 4.19
C SER A 32 16.52 20.71 4.12
N SER A 33 15.72 20.71 5.18
CA SER A 33 14.35 20.19 5.14
C SER A 33 13.51 21.19 4.35
N THR A 34 13.63 21.16 3.03
CA THR A 34 12.52 21.57 2.17
C THR A 34 11.53 20.42 2.26
N GLY A 35 10.68 20.47 3.29
CA GLY A 35 9.55 19.57 3.46
C GLY A 35 8.53 19.87 2.37
N GLY A 36 8.71 19.25 1.21
CA GLY A 36 7.65 19.06 0.25
C GLY A 36 6.82 17.90 0.74
N SER A 37 5.73 18.17 1.46
CA SER A 37 4.64 17.23 1.62
C SER A 37 3.99 17.05 0.25
N THR A 38 4.51 16.15 -0.57
CA THR A 38 3.76 15.64 -1.72
C THR A 38 2.76 14.66 -1.15
N THR A 39 1.62 15.18 -0.73
CA THR A 39 0.50 14.34 -0.33
C THR A 39 0.01 13.65 -1.60
N ALA A 40 0.21 12.34 -1.67
CA ALA A 40 -0.51 11.50 -2.60
C ALA A 40 -2.01 11.67 -2.31
N GLY A 41 -2.76 12.33 -3.19
CA GLY A 41 -4.19 12.57 -3.00
C GLY A 41 -4.51 13.91 -2.32
N GLY A 42 -4.79 14.91 -3.15
CA GLY A 42 -5.32 16.21 -2.77
C GLY A 42 -5.42 17.12 -3.99
N ASP A 43 -6.65 17.52 -4.34
CA ASP A 43 -7.01 18.49 -5.39
C ASP A 43 -6.97 18.02 -6.86
N GLY A 44 -7.75 16.99 -7.20
CA GLY A 44 -8.35 16.83 -8.54
C GLY A 44 -7.40 16.56 -9.73
N GLU A 45 -6.12 16.34 -9.47
CA GLU A 45 -5.16 15.82 -10.45
C GLU A 45 -5.00 14.30 -10.24
N ASP A 46 -5.01 13.54 -11.34
CA ASP A 46 -4.85 12.08 -11.30
C ASP A 46 -3.50 11.71 -10.66
N ILE A 47 -3.54 10.88 -9.63
CA ILE A 47 -2.32 10.42 -8.97
C ILE A 47 -1.48 9.54 -9.90
N THR A 48 -0.19 9.86 -10.05
CA THR A 48 0.72 9.04 -10.85
C THR A 48 1.43 7.99 -10.02
N LEU A 49 1.91 6.92 -10.67
CA LEU A 49 2.73 5.89 -10.01
C LEU A 49 4.00 6.48 -9.36
N ALA A 50 4.59 7.51 -9.96
CA ALA A 50 5.77 8.17 -9.41
C ALA A 50 5.46 8.97 -8.13
N ASP A 51 4.27 9.58 -8.06
CA ASP A 51 3.81 10.29 -6.86
C ASP A 51 3.55 9.30 -5.72
N PHE A 52 2.92 8.17 -6.04
CA PHE A 52 2.74 7.07 -5.10
C PHE A 52 4.08 6.54 -4.57
N ASP A 53 5.03 6.19 -5.44
CA ASP A 53 6.34 5.67 -5.04
C ASP A 53 7.07 6.63 -4.11
N THR A 54 7.01 7.93 -4.41
CA THR A 54 7.63 8.98 -3.59
C THR A 54 6.97 9.06 -2.21
N ALA A 55 5.64 9.13 -2.16
CA ALA A 55 4.90 9.20 -0.90
C ALA A 55 5.05 7.93 -0.06
N PHE A 56 5.05 6.76 -0.70
CA PHE A 56 5.20 5.46 -0.05
C PHE A 56 6.62 5.30 0.52
N ALA A 57 7.66 5.71 -0.21
CA ALA A 57 9.03 5.70 0.28
C ALA A 57 9.24 6.66 1.46
N ASP A 58 8.65 7.86 1.41
CA ASP A 58 8.69 8.80 2.54
C ASP A 58 8.00 8.21 3.77
N ALA A 59 6.80 7.63 3.61
CA ALA A 59 6.06 7.02 4.71
C ALA A 59 6.81 5.82 5.33
N GLN A 60 7.46 4.99 4.52
CA GLN A 60 8.34 3.91 5.02
C GLN A 60 9.54 4.43 5.82
N GLY A 61 10.06 5.61 5.46
CA GLY A 61 11.15 6.26 6.18
C GLY A 61 10.74 6.81 7.54
N ARG A 62 9.44 6.98 7.80
CA ARG A 62 8.91 7.48 9.09
C ARG A 62 8.90 6.36 10.13
N VAL A 63 9.26 6.70 11.36
CA VAL A 63 9.14 5.78 12.49
C VAL A 63 7.67 5.46 12.77
N PRO A 64 7.34 4.21 13.17
CA PRO A 64 6.02 3.90 13.71
C PRO A 64 5.64 4.85 14.84
N THR A 65 4.38 5.25 14.90
CA THR A 65 3.93 6.16 15.95
C THR A 65 4.06 5.51 17.32
N SER A 66 4.52 6.27 18.30
CA SER A 66 4.58 5.88 19.71
C SER A 66 3.70 6.76 20.60
N ASP A 67 2.98 7.69 20.00
CA ASP A 67 2.17 8.72 20.64
C ASP A 67 0.81 8.85 19.93
N MET A 68 0.28 7.74 19.40
CA MET A 68 -1.00 7.69 18.70
C MET A 68 -2.07 8.42 19.50
N ARG A 69 -2.97 9.14 18.83
CA ARG A 69 -4.08 9.78 19.54
C ARG A 69 -4.98 8.73 20.18
N GLY A 70 -5.54 9.10 21.32
CA GLY A 70 -6.42 8.21 22.07
C GLY A 70 -7.89 8.45 21.79
N SER A 71 -8.29 9.48 21.06
CA SER A 71 -9.70 9.79 20.82
C SER A 71 -9.84 10.83 19.71
N GLY A 72 -11.08 11.03 19.26
CA GLY A 72 -11.43 11.98 18.20
C GLY A 72 -11.39 11.32 16.82
N ALA A 73 -11.64 12.13 15.79
CA ALA A 73 -11.63 11.68 14.41
C ALA A 73 -10.46 12.32 13.63
N ALA A 74 -10.04 11.68 12.56
CA ALA A 74 -9.09 12.20 11.58
C ALA A 74 -9.47 11.76 10.17
N THR A 75 -9.16 12.61 9.19
CA THR A 75 -9.31 12.27 7.78
C THR A 75 -7.92 12.07 7.19
N TYR A 76 -7.73 10.96 6.46
CA TYR A 76 -6.52 10.69 5.71
C TYR A 76 -6.82 10.63 4.23
N THR A 77 -5.96 11.24 3.42
CA THR A 77 -5.99 11.08 1.97
C THR A 77 -4.67 10.52 1.47
N GLY A 78 -4.74 9.77 0.39
CA GLY A 78 -3.68 8.87 -0.01
C GLY A 78 -3.87 8.29 -1.40
N ALA A 79 -3.09 7.25 -1.66
CA ALA A 79 -3.33 6.35 -2.76
C ALA A 79 -3.10 4.88 -2.37
N VAL A 80 -3.70 4.01 -3.17
CA VAL A 80 -3.46 2.57 -3.19
C VAL A 80 -2.90 2.20 -4.55
N GLN A 81 -1.88 1.34 -4.56
CA GLN A 81 -1.36 0.70 -5.77
C GLN A 81 -1.46 -0.81 -5.61
N MET A 82 -1.81 -1.53 -6.68
CA MET A 82 -1.77 -2.98 -6.73
C MET A 82 -1.19 -3.45 -8.07
N ASP A 83 -0.23 -4.37 -8.01
CA ASP A 83 0.20 -5.14 -9.17
C ASP A 83 -0.80 -6.27 -9.39
N LEU A 84 -1.32 -6.39 -10.61
CA LEU A 84 -2.34 -7.37 -10.98
C LEU A 84 -1.70 -8.63 -11.55
N VAL A 85 -2.24 -9.79 -11.14
CA VAL A 85 -1.90 -11.11 -11.69
C VAL A 85 -3.15 -11.89 -12.09
N ASP A 86 -3.03 -12.71 -13.13
CA ASP A 86 -4.10 -13.63 -13.55
C ASP A 86 -4.16 -14.90 -12.68
N GLN A 87 -5.09 -15.80 -12.98
CA GLN A 87 -5.24 -17.09 -12.30
C GLN A 87 -3.99 -17.99 -12.38
N SER A 88 -3.11 -17.78 -13.36
CA SER A 88 -1.83 -18.49 -13.49
C SER A 88 -0.69 -17.84 -12.71
N SER A 89 -0.99 -16.76 -11.97
CA SER A 89 -0.03 -15.88 -11.30
C SER A 89 0.91 -15.14 -12.25
N ALA A 90 0.52 -14.99 -13.52
CA ALA A 90 1.28 -14.20 -14.48
C ALA A 90 0.94 -12.70 -14.30
N PRO A 91 1.94 -11.79 -14.34
CA PRO A 91 1.68 -10.36 -14.29
C PRO A 91 0.84 -9.88 -15.47
N VAL A 92 -0.27 -9.20 -15.19
CA VAL A 92 -1.17 -8.65 -16.21
C VAL A 92 -1.15 -7.13 -16.28
N GLY A 93 -0.76 -6.45 -15.20
CA GLY A 93 -0.69 -4.99 -15.16
C GLY A 93 -0.51 -4.45 -13.75
N ALA A 94 -0.77 -3.16 -13.58
CA ALA A 94 -0.87 -2.52 -12.27
C ALA A 94 -1.99 -1.47 -12.30
N VAL A 95 -2.62 -1.25 -11.15
CA VAL A 95 -3.63 -0.21 -10.94
C VAL A 95 -3.24 0.68 -9.77
N ILE A 96 -3.67 1.93 -9.84
CA ILE A 96 -3.56 2.95 -8.80
C ILE A 96 -4.94 3.59 -8.60
N GLY A 97 -5.26 3.96 -7.37
CA GLY A 97 -6.49 4.68 -7.05
C GLY A 97 -6.29 5.64 -5.90
N ASP A 98 -7.14 6.66 -5.85
CA ASP A 98 -7.19 7.63 -4.77
C ASP A 98 -7.80 7.00 -3.53
N LEU A 99 -7.22 7.25 -2.37
CA LEU A 99 -7.67 6.73 -1.09
C LEU A 99 -8.14 7.88 -0.20
N SER A 100 -9.36 7.77 0.33
CA SER A 100 -9.89 8.65 1.38
C SER A 100 -10.37 7.80 2.55
N LEU A 101 -9.90 8.14 3.75
CA LEU A 101 -10.24 7.47 5.01
C LEU A 101 -10.73 8.49 6.02
N SER A 102 -11.77 8.14 6.75
CA SER A 102 -12.16 8.81 7.99
C SER A 102 -12.02 7.79 9.11
N VAL A 103 -11.18 8.12 10.09
CA VAL A 103 -10.84 7.25 11.20
C VAL A 103 -11.36 7.86 12.49
N ASP A 104 -12.13 7.10 13.26
CA ASP A 104 -12.56 7.43 14.61
C ASP A 104 -11.74 6.61 15.63
N PHE A 105 -11.04 7.31 16.52
CA PHE A 105 -10.16 6.73 17.53
C PHE A 105 -10.84 6.49 18.88
N ASP A 106 -12.17 6.43 18.93
CA ASP A 106 -12.88 6.18 20.18
C ASP A 106 -12.37 4.90 20.88
N GLN A 107 -11.97 5.04 22.16
CA GLN A 107 -11.25 4.04 22.96
C GLN A 107 -12.08 2.80 23.33
N ASN A 108 -13.31 2.71 22.86
CA ASN A 108 -14.20 1.61 23.19
C ASN A 108 -13.90 0.32 22.39
N LEU A 109 -12.92 0.37 21.48
CA LEU A 109 -12.34 -0.81 20.82
C LEU A 109 -11.43 -1.57 21.80
N GLN A 110 -12.05 -2.34 22.69
CA GLN A 110 -11.32 -3.31 23.52
C GLN A 110 -10.81 -4.44 22.62
N LEU A 111 -9.51 -4.45 22.34
CA LEU A 111 -8.84 -5.57 21.69
C LEU A 111 -9.10 -6.85 22.51
N GLY A 112 -9.84 -7.80 21.94
CA GLY A 112 -10.21 -9.08 22.58
C GLY A 112 -11.68 -9.24 22.94
N GLN A 113 -12.54 -8.26 22.70
CA GLN A 113 -14.00 -8.41 22.78
C GLN A 113 -14.60 -8.50 21.36
N PRO A 114 -15.03 -9.69 20.90
CA PRO A 114 -15.56 -9.88 19.55
C PRO A 114 -16.85 -9.09 19.26
N ASP A 115 -17.51 -8.56 20.29
CA ASP A 115 -18.78 -7.85 20.15
C ASP A 115 -18.63 -6.31 19.98
N ASN A 116 -17.42 -5.76 20.14
CA ASN A 116 -17.18 -4.31 20.01
C ASN A 116 -16.81 -3.85 18.58
N PHE A 117 -16.77 -4.76 17.61
CA PHE A 117 -16.56 -4.45 16.18
C PHE A 117 -17.83 -3.89 15.49
N GLN A 118 -18.82 -3.44 16.25
CA GLN A 118 -20.13 -3.01 15.73
C GLN A 118 -20.14 -1.58 15.18
N ASN A 119 -19.15 -0.74 15.53
CA ASN A 119 -18.95 0.57 14.91
C ASN A 119 -17.68 0.51 14.05
N ALA A 120 -17.81 0.69 12.74
CA ALA A 120 -16.67 0.79 11.86
C ALA A 120 -15.82 1.99 12.30
N ALA A 121 -14.66 1.71 12.90
CA ALA A 121 -13.70 2.73 13.33
C ALA A 121 -13.08 3.46 12.14
N VAL A 122 -13.31 2.93 10.93
CA VAL A 122 -12.79 3.44 9.67
C VAL A 122 -13.93 3.41 8.67
N THR A 123 -14.25 4.57 8.11
CA THR A 123 -14.98 4.67 6.85
C THR A 123 -14.02 5.12 5.76
N GLY A 124 -14.27 4.74 4.52
CA GLY A 124 -13.42 5.19 3.43
C GLY A 124 -13.93 4.85 2.05
N THR A 125 -13.26 5.45 1.06
CA THR A 125 -13.50 5.28 -0.35
C THR A 125 -12.17 5.10 -1.10
N ILE A 126 -12.14 4.16 -2.05
CA ILE A 126 -11.13 4.10 -3.11
C ILE A 126 -11.83 4.49 -4.42
N SER A 127 -11.33 5.53 -5.08
CA SER A 127 -11.91 6.10 -6.30
C SER A 127 -10.85 6.34 -7.38
N ASN A 128 -11.29 6.79 -8.56
CA ASN A 128 -10.40 7.14 -9.69
C ASN A 128 -9.38 6.03 -10.01
N ILE A 129 -9.83 4.78 -9.99
CA ILE A 129 -8.95 3.63 -10.16
C ILE A 129 -8.59 3.51 -11.66
N THR A 130 -7.29 3.65 -11.95
CA THR A 130 -6.74 3.57 -13.31
C THR A 130 -5.49 2.70 -13.31
N GLY A 131 -5.07 2.24 -14.48
CA GLY A 131 -3.93 1.34 -14.58
C GLY A 131 -3.43 1.12 -16.00
N GLN A 132 -2.42 0.26 -16.11
CA GLN A 132 -1.89 -0.19 -17.39
C GLN A 132 -1.62 -1.69 -17.35
N THR A 133 -1.90 -2.37 -18.46
CA THR A 133 -1.50 -3.76 -18.68
C THR A 133 0.00 -3.88 -18.92
N THR A 134 0.54 -5.10 -18.85
CA THR A 134 1.94 -5.36 -19.25
C THR A 134 2.20 -5.13 -20.73
N SER A 135 1.17 -5.11 -21.58
CA SER A 135 1.24 -4.71 -22.99
C SER A 135 1.21 -3.19 -23.21
N GLY A 136 0.91 -2.41 -22.16
CA GLY A 136 0.81 -0.95 -22.22
C GLY A 136 -0.58 -0.42 -22.54
N ASP A 137 -1.60 -1.27 -22.50
CA ASP A 137 -3.00 -0.88 -22.71
C ASP A 137 -3.54 -0.25 -21.42
N THR A 138 -4.35 0.81 -21.53
CA THR A 138 -4.95 1.44 -20.36
C THR A 138 -6.03 0.54 -19.77
N ILE A 139 -6.09 0.53 -18.43
CA ILE A 139 -7.13 -0.13 -17.64
C ILE A 139 -7.87 0.96 -16.88
N ASP A 140 -9.15 1.15 -17.17
CA ASP A 140 -9.99 2.10 -16.45
C ASP A 140 -11.05 1.35 -15.65
N TRP A 141 -11.15 1.65 -14.36
CA TRP A 141 -12.19 1.09 -13.50
C TRP A 141 -13.16 2.21 -13.17
N SER A 142 -14.42 2.02 -13.56
CA SER A 142 -15.49 2.87 -13.07
C SER A 142 -16.20 2.22 -11.90
N GLY A 143 -16.54 3.02 -10.89
CA GLY A 143 -17.07 2.55 -9.61
C GLY A 143 -16.11 2.86 -8.48
N ASP A 144 -16.68 3.20 -7.32
CA ASP A 144 -15.94 3.46 -6.10
C ASP A 144 -16.04 2.24 -5.18
N LEU A 145 -14.93 1.89 -4.51
CA LEU A 145 -14.93 0.87 -3.48
C LEU A 145 -15.11 1.52 -2.13
N THR A 146 -16.03 1.02 -1.31
CA THR A 146 -16.36 1.62 -0.02
C THR A 146 -16.28 0.60 1.11
N THR A 147 -16.06 1.09 2.33
CA THR A 147 -16.00 0.25 3.54
C THR A 147 -17.37 -0.12 4.10
N ASP A 148 -18.45 0.51 3.64
CA ASP A 148 -19.82 0.34 4.12
C ASP A 148 -20.62 -0.74 3.35
N ASN A 149 -19.95 -1.46 2.46
CA ASN A 149 -20.55 -2.49 1.62
C ASN A 149 -20.89 -3.82 2.34
N GLY A 150 -20.69 -3.88 3.66
CA GLY A 150 -21.11 -5.01 4.50
C GLY A 150 -20.17 -6.23 4.48
N LEU A 151 -18.96 -6.12 3.91
CA LEU A 151 -18.02 -7.25 3.84
C LEU A 151 -17.38 -7.61 5.17
N SER A 152 -16.90 -6.60 5.89
CA SER A 152 -16.25 -6.75 7.19
C SER A 152 -16.14 -5.39 7.88
N THR A 153 -16.01 -5.40 9.20
CA THR A 153 -15.75 -4.17 9.94
C THR A 153 -14.29 -3.77 9.75
N SER A 154 -14.07 -2.57 9.22
CA SER A 154 -12.75 -1.94 9.20
C SER A 154 -12.36 -1.48 10.62
N ILE A 155 -11.13 -1.78 11.04
CA ILE A 155 -10.64 -1.66 12.40
C ILE A 155 -9.45 -0.70 12.52
N VAL A 156 -9.39 -0.02 13.66
CA VAL A 156 -8.18 0.59 14.19
C VAL A 156 -7.84 -0.08 15.50
N ALA A 157 -6.60 -0.58 15.61
CA ALA A 157 -6.09 -1.16 16.84
C ALA A 157 -5.10 -0.18 17.47
N ILE A 158 -5.34 0.17 18.73
CA ILE A 158 -4.47 1.07 19.50
C ILE A 158 -3.94 0.31 20.71
N VAL A 159 -2.61 0.20 20.83
CA VAL A 159 -1.96 -0.50 21.93
C VAL A 159 -1.20 0.49 22.80
N THR A 160 -1.60 0.62 24.06
CA THR A 160 -0.91 1.44 25.07
C THR A 160 -0.02 0.53 25.93
N THR A 161 1.28 0.85 26.01
CA THR A 161 2.24 0.12 26.85
C THR A 161 3.01 1.10 27.73
N THR A 162 3.05 0.82 29.04
CA THR A 162 3.85 1.58 30.01
C THR A 162 4.99 0.71 30.52
N PHE A 163 6.22 1.22 30.47
CA PHE A 163 7.40 0.53 30.98
C PHE A 163 8.25 1.44 31.87
N PRO A 164 8.92 0.89 32.90
CA PRO A 164 9.84 1.65 33.72
C PRO A 164 11.16 1.91 32.97
N ALA A 165 11.57 3.18 32.87
CA ALA A 165 12.83 3.62 32.30
C ALA A 165 13.79 4.12 33.40
N PRO A 166 14.97 3.49 33.57
CA PRO A 166 15.95 3.92 34.57
C PRO A 166 16.33 5.39 34.40
N GLY A 167 16.20 6.19 35.47
CA GLY A 167 16.57 7.60 35.49
C GLY A 167 15.54 8.58 34.91
N VAL A 168 14.43 8.10 34.34
CA VAL A 168 13.38 8.95 33.71
C VAL A 168 11.99 8.67 34.29
N GLY A 169 11.78 7.53 34.95
CA GLY A 169 10.48 7.14 35.51
C GLY A 169 9.70 6.24 34.57
N GLU A 170 8.37 6.24 34.65
CA GLU A 170 7.52 5.47 33.73
C GLU A 170 7.41 6.18 32.38
N VAL A 171 7.54 5.42 31.30
CA VAL A 171 7.33 5.89 29.92
C VAL A 171 6.13 5.14 29.36
N THR A 172 5.14 5.90 28.89
CA THR A 172 3.96 5.36 28.20
C THR A 172 4.10 5.59 26.70
N THR A 173 3.86 4.54 25.94
CA THR A 173 3.83 4.56 24.47
C THR A 173 2.47 4.10 23.98
N ARG A 174 2.00 4.69 22.88
CA ARG A 174 0.77 4.31 22.20
C ARG A 174 1.04 4.08 20.72
N THR A 175 0.91 2.84 20.28
CA THR A 175 1.07 2.44 18.87
C THR A 175 -0.29 2.23 18.23
N GLY A 176 -0.36 2.33 16.90
CA GLY A 176 -1.60 2.16 16.15
C GLY A 176 -1.41 1.34 14.88
N SER A 177 -2.41 0.52 14.53
CA SER A 177 -2.51 -0.16 13.23
C SER A 177 -3.90 -0.03 12.62
N LEU A 178 -3.97 -0.21 11.30
CA LEU A 178 -5.17 -0.07 10.48
C LEU A 178 -5.43 -1.39 9.73
N GLY A 179 -6.68 -1.84 9.74
CA GLY A 179 -7.19 -2.86 8.82
C GLY A 179 -8.49 -2.35 8.19
N ALA A 180 -8.53 -2.17 6.88
CA ALA A 180 -9.71 -1.65 6.18
C ALA A 180 -10.11 -2.55 5.02
N TYR A 181 -11.41 -2.78 4.88
CA TYR A 181 -12.00 -3.65 3.87
C TYR A 181 -12.90 -2.80 2.99
N PHE A 182 -12.64 -2.82 1.70
CA PHE A 182 -13.37 -2.09 0.68
C PHE A 182 -13.95 -3.05 -0.31
N GLY A 183 -15.05 -2.65 -0.92
CA GLY A 183 -15.48 -3.27 -2.15
C GLY A 183 -16.70 -2.58 -2.71
N GLY A 184 -17.12 -3.03 -3.87
CA GLY A 184 -18.25 -2.48 -4.57
C GLY A 184 -18.29 -2.97 -6.01
N PRO A 185 -19.38 -2.67 -6.72
CA PRO A 185 -19.47 -2.97 -8.13
C PRO A 185 -18.48 -2.11 -8.91
N VAL A 186 -17.81 -2.73 -9.88
CA VAL A 186 -16.89 -2.06 -10.79
C VAL A 186 -17.14 -2.48 -12.23
N SER A 187 -16.90 -1.55 -13.14
CA SER A 187 -16.80 -1.80 -14.57
C SER A 187 -15.37 -1.54 -15.03
N VAL A 188 -14.66 -2.59 -15.41
CA VAL A 188 -13.28 -2.54 -15.89
C VAL A 188 -13.28 -2.50 -17.41
N THR A 189 -12.72 -1.45 -17.99
CA THR A 189 -12.57 -1.28 -19.43
C THR A 189 -11.10 -1.32 -19.84
N SER A 190 -10.79 -2.12 -20.87
CA SER A 190 -9.48 -2.14 -21.53
C SER A 190 -9.67 -2.28 -23.04
N ASP A 191 -9.21 -1.28 -23.79
CA ASP A 191 -9.20 -1.06 -25.25
C ASP A 191 -10.47 -1.38 -26.08
N GLN A 192 -11.17 -2.49 -25.86
CA GLN A 192 -12.48 -2.85 -26.45
C GLN A 192 -13.35 -3.78 -25.58
N LEU A 193 -12.91 -4.12 -24.38
CA LEU A 193 -13.59 -5.06 -23.50
C LEU A 193 -13.99 -4.36 -22.21
N THR A 194 -15.28 -4.43 -21.90
CA THR A 194 -15.84 -3.94 -20.64
C THR A 194 -16.34 -5.13 -19.84
N TYR A 195 -15.93 -5.18 -18.58
CA TYR A 195 -16.27 -6.24 -17.63
C TYR A 195 -16.91 -5.64 -16.39
N GLU A 196 -18.11 -6.10 -16.09
CA GLU A 196 -18.79 -5.80 -14.83
C GLU A 196 -18.46 -6.88 -13.81
N GLY A 197 -18.37 -6.49 -12.54
CA GLY A 197 -18.20 -7.42 -11.43
C GLY A 197 -18.11 -6.70 -10.10
N ASP A 198 -17.80 -7.45 -9.05
CA ASP A 198 -17.51 -6.91 -7.74
C ASP A 198 -15.99 -6.94 -7.49
N ALA A 199 -15.44 -5.80 -7.08
CA ALA A 199 -14.07 -5.72 -6.62
C ALA A 199 -14.00 -5.63 -5.10
N TYR A 200 -12.93 -6.20 -4.57
CA TYR A 200 -12.68 -6.32 -3.15
C TYR A 200 -11.23 -5.92 -2.89
N VAL A 201 -11.00 -5.01 -1.95
CA VAL A 201 -9.65 -4.55 -1.57
C VAL A 201 -9.52 -4.54 -0.05
N VAL A 202 -8.42 -5.08 0.43
CA VAL A 202 -8.05 -5.10 1.85
C VAL A 202 -6.77 -4.30 2.02
N LEU A 203 -6.82 -3.32 2.92
CA LEU A 203 -5.67 -2.54 3.35
C LEU A 203 -5.27 -2.98 4.76
N SER A 204 -3.97 -3.18 4.99
CA SER A 204 -3.43 -3.53 6.31
C SER A 204 -2.12 -2.80 6.54
N GLY A 205 -2.05 -1.96 7.57
CA GLY A 205 -0.93 -1.05 7.75
C GLY A 205 -0.72 -0.57 9.18
N SER A 206 0.29 0.28 9.34
CA SER A 206 0.68 0.87 10.62
C SER A 206 0.68 2.39 10.55
N PHE A 207 0.27 3.04 11.63
CA PHE A 207 0.38 4.49 11.74
C PHE A 207 1.83 4.91 12.00
N THR A 208 2.23 6.01 11.39
CA THR A 208 3.58 6.59 11.46
C THR A 208 3.52 8.08 11.74
N GLY A 209 4.65 8.63 12.20
CA GLY A 209 4.74 10.04 12.59
C GLY A 209 4.14 10.32 13.96
N SER A 210 4.36 11.55 14.45
CA SER A 210 3.82 12.00 15.74
C SER A 210 2.30 12.05 15.66
N GLY A 211 1.61 11.49 16.65
CA GLY A 211 0.15 11.47 16.73
C GLY A 211 -0.54 10.61 15.67
N GLY A 212 0.22 9.87 14.85
CA GLY A 212 -0.29 9.05 13.75
C GLY A 212 -0.69 9.83 12.52
N THR A 213 0.03 10.91 12.16
CA THR A 213 -0.26 11.77 11.00
C THR A 213 -0.11 11.08 9.64
N GLY A 214 0.42 9.85 9.59
CA GLY A 214 0.46 9.05 8.37
C GLY A 214 0.13 7.60 8.64
N VAL A 215 -0.31 6.89 7.60
CA VAL A 215 -0.53 5.45 7.61
C VAL A 215 -0.07 4.86 6.29
N TRP A 216 0.62 3.73 6.36
CA TRP A 216 1.00 2.98 5.16
C TRP A 216 1.00 1.49 5.46
N GLY A 217 0.94 0.69 4.41
CA GLY A 217 0.96 -0.76 4.55
C GLY A 217 0.75 -1.49 3.25
N GLN A 218 0.29 -2.72 3.35
CA GLN A 218 0.00 -3.59 2.23
C GLN A 218 -1.43 -3.39 1.74
N SER A 219 -1.61 -3.52 0.43
CA SER A 219 -2.90 -3.65 -0.23
C SER A 219 -2.98 -5.04 -0.87
N GLN A 220 -4.17 -5.64 -0.82
CA GLN A 220 -4.48 -6.87 -1.53
C GLN A 220 -5.88 -6.73 -2.12
N GLY A 221 -6.10 -7.18 -3.35
CA GLY A 221 -7.40 -7.10 -3.96
C GLY A 221 -7.72 -8.27 -4.86
N PHE A 222 -8.99 -8.44 -5.16
CA PHE A 222 -9.48 -9.39 -6.15
C PHE A 222 -10.74 -8.86 -6.81
N LEU A 223 -10.96 -9.25 -8.06
CA LEU A 223 -12.17 -8.95 -8.81
C LEU A 223 -12.92 -10.26 -9.11
N THR A 224 -14.22 -10.25 -8.84
CA THR A 224 -15.14 -11.34 -9.16
C THR A 224 -16.06 -10.87 -10.29
N PRO A 225 -15.98 -11.45 -11.50
CA PRO A 225 -16.73 -10.98 -12.66
C PRO A 225 -18.20 -11.42 -12.58
N ASP A 226 -19.09 -10.60 -13.15
CA ASP A 226 -20.48 -10.98 -13.37
C ASP A 226 -20.57 -11.95 -14.56
N GLY A 227 -20.60 -13.25 -14.26
CA GLY A 227 -20.83 -14.32 -15.24
C GLY A 227 -19.65 -15.27 -15.43
N ALA A 228 -19.78 -16.18 -16.41
CA ALA A 228 -18.77 -17.21 -16.63
C ALA A 228 -17.52 -16.63 -17.33
N PRO A 229 -16.31 -16.88 -16.81
CA PRO A 229 -15.07 -16.45 -17.45
C PRO A 229 -14.96 -17.09 -18.83
N SER A 230 -14.86 -16.27 -19.89
CA SER A 230 -14.56 -16.79 -21.22
C SER A 230 -13.05 -17.03 -21.36
N ALA A 231 -12.64 -18.09 -22.06
CA ALA A 231 -11.22 -18.49 -22.17
C ALA A 231 -10.30 -17.46 -22.86
N ASN A 232 -10.85 -16.38 -23.43
CA ASN A 232 -10.10 -15.28 -24.04
C ASN A 232 -10.05 -14.02 -23.15
N ASN A 233 -10.48 -14.14 -21.89
CA ASN A 233 -10.70 -13.00 -21.01
C ASN A 233 -9.66 -12.98 -19.88
N ILE A 234 -8.50 -12.38 -20.16
CA ILE A 234 -7.37 -12.24 -19.24
C ILE A 234 -7.74 -11.40 -17.99
N LEU A 235 -8.81 -10.59 -18.08
CA LEU A 235 -9.30 -9.74 -16.99
C LEU A 235 -10.45 -10.35 -16.19
N ALA A 236 -10.91 -11.57 -16.52
CA ALA A 236 -12.09 -12.16 -15.87
C ALA A 236 -11.88 -12.37 -14.37
N GLU A 237 -10.69 -12.74 -13.94
CA GLU A 237 -10.41 -12.93 -12.51
C GLU A 237 -8.94 -12.59 -12.30
N PHE A 238 -8.68 -11.51 -11.59
CA PHE A 238 -7.34 -11.14 -11.18
C PHE A 238 -7.31 -10.92 -9.68
N SER A 239 -6.14 -11.18 -9.12
CA SER A 239 -5.79 -10.76 -7.77
C SER A 239 -4.66 -9.74 -7.88
N GLY A 240 -4.56 -8.86 -6.90
CA GLY A 240 -3.48 -7.90 -6.85
C GLY A 240 -2.88 -7.79 -5.46
N GLN A 241 -1.60 -7.43 -5.41
CA GLN A 241 -0.90 -7.08 -4.18
C GLN A 241 -0.09 -5.82 -4.40
N GLY A 242 0.06 -5.00 -3.38
CA GLY A 242 0.86 -3.80 -3.45
C GLY A 242 0.92 -3.07 -2.11
N GLY A 243 0.86 -1.75 -2.18
CA GLY A 243 0.91 -0.89 -1.02
C GLY A 243 -0.20 0.15 -1.01
N PHE A 244 -0.37 0.79 0.15
CA PHE A 244 -1.09 2.04 0.26
C PHE A 244 -0.34 3.00 1.16
N VAL A 245 -0.55 4.29 0.95
CA VAL A 245 -0.07 5.36 1.82
C VAL A 245 -1.14 6.43 1.91
N ALA A 246 -1.38 6.96 3.11
CA ALA A 246 -2.24 8.10 3.33
C ALA A 246 -1.68 9.00 4.45
N SER A 247 -1.92 10.30 4.34
CA SER A 247 -1.55 11.30 5.34
C SER A 247 -2.78 12.04 5.85
N GLU A 248 -2.75 12.41 7.12
CA GLU A 248 -3.80 13.19 7.74
C GLU A 248 -3.90 14.60 7.13
N GLN A 249 -5.13 15.08 6.94
CA GLN A 249 -5.47 16.42 6.45
C GLN A 249 -5.77 17.41 7.59
#